data_AF-A0A6N0DV90-F1
#
_entry.id   AF-A0A6N0DV90-F1
#
_cell.length_a   1.000
_cell.length_b   1.000
_cell.length_c   1.000
_cell.angle_alpha   90.00
_cell.angle_beta   90.00
_cell.angle_gamma   90.00
#
_symmetry.space_group_name_H-M   'P 1'
#
loop_
_entity.id
_entity.type
_entity.pdbx_description
1 polymer ?
#
loop_
_entity_poly.entity_id
_entity_poly.type
_entity_poly.pdbx_seq_one_letter_code
_entity_poly.pdbx_strand_id
1 'polypeptide(L)'
;MRDIRKDLQDRAQILEDEINAAQVQFDKKVEQLKVERDTRIEEIRDEIAALNRLIEAEKRRIDQATPQAPAAVALSPGQQALVDFVLRTLSEHGPMSVETLRDWSMREGFFTEPDSATRGMQAVLMATVKSGRIRQLPNGTFASALLMDQLRQRQAI
;
A
#
# COMPACT_ATOMS: atom_id res chain seq x y z
N MET A 1 35.85 -21.55 74.27
CA MET A 1 34.53 -21.66 73.59
C MET A 1 34.48 -20.55 72.54
N ARG A 2 34.10 -20.87 71.30
CA ARG A 2 34.05 -19.89 70.20
C ARG A 2 32.77 -19.06 70.34
N ASP A 3 32.87 -17.73 70.18
CA ASP A 3 31.72 -16.83 70.31
C ASP A 3 30.86 -16.86 69.04
N ILE A 4 29.88 -17.76 69.03
CA ILE A 4 28.95 -17.97 67.91
C ILE A 4 28.06 -16.76 67.64
N ARG A 5 27.87 -15.86 68.61
CA ARG A 5 27.03 -14.67 68.43
C ARG A 5 27.67 -13.69 67.46
N LYS A 6 28.98 -13.47 67.64
CA LYS A 6 29.77 -12.63 66.75
C LYS A 6 29.80 -13.20 65.32
N ASP A 7 30.02 -14.51 65.20
CA ASP A 7 30.04 -15.20 63.89
C ASP A 7 28.69 -15.09 63.15
N LEU A 8 27.57 -15.25 63.88
CA LEU A 8 26.24 -15.07 63.30
C LEU A 8 25.95 -13.61 62.91
N GLN A 9 26.47 -12.64 63.68
CA GLN A 9 26.30 -11.22 63.38
C GLN A 9 27.11 -10.80 62.16
N ASP A 10 28.36 -11.25 62.05
CA ASP A 10 29.20 -11.01 60.88
C ASP A 10 28.55 -11.61 59.61
N ARG A 11 27.95 -12.79 59.74
CA ARG A 11 27.24 -13.45 58.63
C ARG A 11 25.92 -12.75 58.26
N ALA A 12 25.18 -12.20 59.23
CA ALA A 12 24.01 -11.39 58.96
C ALA A 12 24.38 -10.10 58.20
N GLN A 13 25.48 -9.45 58.58
CA GLN A 13 25.98 -8.27 57.90
C GLN A 13 26.35 -8.56 56.44
N ILE A 14 27.04 -9.67 56.17
CA ILE A 14 27.38 -10.07 54.81
C ILE A 14 26.12 -10.28 53.96
N LEU A 15 25.10 -10.94 54.51
CA LEU A 15 23.84 -11.17 53.80
C LEU A 15 23.07 -9.86 53.54
N GLU A 16 23.08 -8.92 54.49
CA GLU A 16 22.50 -7.59 54.28
C GLU A 16 23.23 -6.83 53.17
N ASP A 17 24.56 -6.87 53.15
CA ASP A 17 25.38 -6.24 52.11
C ASP A 17 25.13 -6.88 50.73
N GLU A 18 24.99 -8.21 50.67
CA GLU A 18 24.62 -8.94 49.44
C GLU A 18 23.23 -8.55 48.93
N ILE A 19 22.24 -8.42 49.82
CA ILE A 19 20.88 -7.97 49.47
C ILE A 19 20.94 -6.56 48.89
N ASN A 20 21.64 -5.64 49.57
CA ASN A 20 21.78 -4.26 49.11
C ASN A 20 22.49 -4.19 47.75
N ALA A 21 23.56 -4.96 47.56
CA ALA A 21 24.26 -5.03 46.29
C ALA A 21 23.36 -5.56 45.16
N ALA A 22 22.56 -6.61 45.43
CA ALA A 22 21.61 -7.16 44.47
C ALA A 22 20.52 -6.15 44.11
N GLN A 23 20.00 -5.40 45.08
CA GLN A 23 19.01 -4.34 44.85
C GLN A 23 19.58 -3.22 43.95
N VAL A 24 20.79 -2.73 44.25
CA VAL A 24 21.44 -1.69 43.43
C VAL A 24 21.67 -2.16 42.00
N GLN A 25 22.08 -3.43 41.82
CA GLN A 25 22.25 -4.01 40.48
C GLN A 25 20.93 -4.12 39.73
N PHE A 26 19.86 -4.55 40.42
CA PHE A 26 18.52 -4.62 39.85
C PHE A 26 18.02 -3.24 39.41
N ASP A 27 18.11 -2.24 40.27
CA ASP A 27 17.68 -0.87 39.97
C ASP A 27 18.45 -0.29 38.78
N LYS A 28 19.76 -0.54 38.73
CA LYS A 28 20.58 -0.15 37.57
C LYS A 28 20.10 -0.81 36.29
N LYS A 29 19.74 -2.10 36.33
CA LYS A 29 19.26 -2.81 35.14
C LYS A 29 17.88 -2.33 34.70
N VAL A 30 16.99 -2.03 35.65
CA VAL A 30 15.69 -1.42 35.38
C VAL A 30 15.87 -0.08 34.67
N GLU A 31 16.78 0.76 35.17
CA GLU A 31 17.03 2.08 34.58
C GLU A 31 17.63 1.97 33.17
N GLN A 32 18.57 1.05 32.96
CA GLN A 32 19.09 0.75 31.61
C GLN A 32 17.98 0.34 30.64
N LEU A 33 17.11 -0.58 31.05
CA LEU A 33 16.00 -1.04 30.21
C LEU A 33 14.99 0.06 29.90
N LYS A 34 14.74 0.99 30.85
CA LYS A 34 13.89 2.16 30.61
C LYS A 34 14.50 3.08 29.55
N VAL A 35 15.79 3.39 29.67
CA VAL A 35 16.51 4.22 28.68
C VAL A 35 16.50 3.55 27.32
N GLU A 36 16.83 2.26 27.23
CA GLU A 36 16.79 1.50 25.97
C GLU A 36 15.40 1.52 25.32
N ARG A 37 14.35 1.30 26.12
CA ARG A 37 12.96 1.39 25.66
C ARG A 37 12.64 2.79 25.13
N ASP A 38 12.98 3.82 25.88
CA ASP A 38 12.61 5.20 25.54
C ASP A 38 13.34 5.66 24.28
N THR A 39 14.63 5.36 24.15
CA THR A 39 15.40 5.56 22.91
C THR A 39 14.75 4.85 21.73
N ARG A 40 14.38 3.58 21.89
CA ARG A 40 13.75 2.81 20.79
C ARG A 40 12.39 3.37 20.40
N ILE A 41 11.62 3.85 21.36
CA ILE A 41 10.34 4.52 21.10
C ILE A 41 10.57 5.82 20.33
N GLU A 42 11.57 6.61 20.68
CA GLU A 42 11.92 7.84 19.96
C GLU A 42 12.34 7.56 18.52
N GLU A 43 13.21 6.57 18.29
CA GLU A 43 13.59 6.13 16.95
C GLU A 43 12.36 5.77 16.09
N ILE A 44 11.45 4.97 16.63
CA ILE A 44 10.23 4.55 15.91
C ILE A 44 9.30 5.75 15.65
N ARG A 45 9.21 6.69 16.60
CA ARG A 45 8.42 7.92 16.39
C ARG A 45 9.01 8.79 15.28
N ASP A 46 10.32 8.88 15.20
CA ASP A 46 11.02 9.61 14.13
C ASP A 46 10.83 8.93 12.78
N GLU A 47 10.90 7.59 12.72
CA GLU A 47 10.56 6.82 11.52
C GLU A 47 9.11 7.07 11.06
N ILE A 48 8.15 7.05 11.98
CA ILE A 48 6.74 7.36 11.69
C ILE A 48 6.61 8.80 11.17
N ALA A 49 7.30 9.77 11.79
CA ALA A 49 7.27 11.16 11.34
C ALA A 49 7.85 11.31 9.92
N ALA A 50 8.94 10.61 9.61
CA ALA A 50 9.52 10.58 8.27
C ALA A 50 8.57 9.96 7.24
N LEU A 51 7.93 8.83 7.58
CA LEU A 51 6.94 8.18 6.73
C LEU A 51 5.73 9.09 6.49
N ASN A 52 5.24 9.78 7.51
CA ASN A 52 4.13 10.74 7.35
C ASN A 52 4.51 11.89 6.41
N ARG A 53 5.73 12.43 6.51
CA ARG A 53 6.22 13.45 5.56
C ARG A 53 6.29 12.91 4.14
N LEU A 54 6.70 11.65 3.96
CA LEU A 54 6.73 10.99 2.65
C LEU A 54 5.32 10.77 2.11
N ILE A 55 4.37 10.33 2.94
CA ILE A 55 2.96 10.20 2.58
C ILE A 55 2.39 11.56 2.18
N GLU A 56 2.68 12.62 2.91
CA GLU A 56 2.26 13.98 2.55
C GLU A 56 2.90 14.46 1.25
N ALA A 57 4.19 14.18 1.04
CA ALA A 57 4.88 14.51 -0.19
C ALA A 57 4.27 13.74 -1.37
N GLU A 58 3.93 12.46 -1.20
CA GLU A 58 3.27 11.67 -2.23
C GLU A 58 1.83 12.13 -2.46
N LYS A 59 1.08 12.50 -1.42
CA LYS A 59 -0.24 13.14 -1.57
C LYS A 59 -0.13 14.42 -2.37
N ARG A 60 0.81 15.31 -2.04
CA ARG A 60 1.06 16.53 -2.82
C ARG A 60 1.50 16.20 -4.24
N ARG A 61 2.31 15.16 -4.44
CA ARG A 61 2.69 14.69 -5.77
C ARG A 61 1.48 14.19 -6.53
N ILE A 62 0.57 13.44 -5.93
CA ILE A 62 -0.67 12.98 -6.54
C ILE A 62 -1.57 14.17 -6.83
N ASP A 63 -1.70 15.14 -5.92
CA ASP A 63 -2.50 16.35 -6.10
C ASP A 63 -1.90 17.30 -7.17
N GLN A 64 -0.56 17.33 -7.31
CA GLN A 64 0.14 18.08 -8.36
C GLN A 64 0.30 17.30 -9.67
N ALA A 65 0.24 15.96 -9.60
CA ALA A 65 0.21 15.04 -10.73
C ALA A 65 -1.23 14.74 -11.17
N THR A 66 -2.25 15.23 -10.46
CA THR A 66 -3.42 15.79 -11.13
C THR A 66 -2.82 16.85 -12.03
N PRO A 67 -2.78 16.63 -13.35
CA PRO A 67 -2.56 17.76 -14.22
C PRO A 67 -3.58 18.81 -13.78
N GLN A 68 -3.28 20.10 -13.91
CA GLN A 68 -4.34 20.97 -14.42
C GLN A 68 -5.00 20.16 -15.52
N ALA A 69 -6.17 19.60 -15.24
CA ALA A 69 -6.94 18.95 -16.25
C ALA A 69 -7.03 20.05 -17.32
N PRO A 70 -6.51 19.86 -18.55
CA PRO A 70 -7.13 20.59 -19.63
C PRO A 70 -8.61 20.22 -19.46
N ALA A 71 -9.41 21.22 -19.07
CA ALA A 71 -10.78 21.13 -18.59
C ALA A 71 -11.33 19.73 -18.78
N ALA A 72 -11.53 18.96 -17.69
CA ALA A 72 -12.04 17.58 -17.73
C ALA A 72 -12.79 17.39 -19.03
N VAL A 73 -12.14 16.76 -20.01
CA VAL A 73 -12.79 16.51 -21.29
C VAL A 73 -13.85 15.53 -20.88
N ALA A 74 -15.02 16.05 -20.54
CA ALA A 74 -16.18 15.27 -20.23
C ALA A 74 -16.26 14.33 -21.42
N LEU A 75 -15.94 13.06 -21.18
CA LEU A 75 -15.96 12.04 -22.21
C LEU A 75 -17.32 12.25 -22.87
N SER A 76 -17.30 12.57 -24.16
CA SER A 76 -18.54 12.85 -24.86
C SER A 76 -19.45 11.62 -24.69
N PRO A 77 -20.78 11.77 -24.68
CA PRO A 77 -21.68 10.65 -24.39
C PRO A 77 -21.38 9.39 -25.23
N GLY A 78 -20.87 9.55 -26.47
CA GLY A 78 -20.36 8.44 -27.28
C GLY A 78 -19.10 7.75 -26.75
N GLN A 79 -18.19 8.48 -26.11
CA GLN A 79 -17.02 7.90 -25.44
C GLN A 79 -17.41 7.18 -24.14
N GLN A 80 -18.41 7.66 -23.41
CA GLN A 80 -18.94 6.96 -22.23
C GLN A 80 -19.58 5.62 -22.62
N ALA A 81 -20.40 5.60 -23.68
CA ALA A 81 -20.97 4.36 -24.21
C ALA A 81 -19.88 3.35 -24.66
N LEU A 82 -18.77 3.84 -25.24
CA LEU A 82 -17.63 3.00 -25.60
C LEU A 82 -16.88 2.46 -24.38
N VAL A 83 -16.77 3.24 -23.29
CA VAL A 83 -16.23 2.76 -22.01
C VAL A 83 -17.09 1.62 -21.46
N ASP A 84 -18.40 1.80 -21.42
CA ASP A 84 -19.31 0.79 -20.89
C ASP A 84 -19.31 -0.48 -21.75
N PHE A 85 -19.25 -0.32 -23.08
CA PHE A 85 -19.03 -1.42 -24.01
C PHE A 85 -17.76 -2.19 -23.68
N VAL A 86 -16.60 -1.51 -23.61
CA VAL A 86 -15.31 -2.17 -23.31
C VAL A 86 -15.37 -2.90 -21.97
N LEU A 87 -15.94 -2.29 -20.92
CA LEU A 87 -16.07 -2.92 -19.61
C LEU A 87 -16.94 -4.17 -19.67
N ARG A 88 -18.06 -4.11 -20.39
CA ARG A 88 -18.94 -5.26 -20.61
C ARG A 88 -18.23 -6.36 -21.40
N THR A 89 -17.59 -6.04 -22.52
CA THR A 89 -16.90 -7.01 -23.37
C THR A 89 -15.76 -7.70 -22.62
N LEU A 90 -14.95 -6.96 -21.88
CA LEU A 90 -13.86 -7.52 -21.06
C LEU A 90 -14.38 -8.37 -19.89
N SER A 91 -15.59 -8.11 -19.40
CA SER A 91 -16.22 -8.91 -18.34
C SER A 91 -16.85 -10.19 -18.88
N GLU A 92 -17.40 -10.15 -20.09
CA GLU A 92 -18.04 -11.30 -20.75
C GLU A 92 -17.03 -12.25 -21.42
N HIS A 93 -16.00 -11.71 -22.09
CA HIS A 93 -15.08 -12.49 -22.94
C HIS A 93 -13.67 -12.62 -22.34
N GLY A 94 -13.40 -12.00 -21.20
CA GLY A 94 -12.11 -12.05 -20.52
C GLY A 94 -11.07 -11.08 -21.09
N PRO A 95 -9.76 -11.29 -20.83
CA PRO A 95 -8.70 -10.38 -21.26
C PRO A 95 -8.50 -10.36 -22.79
N MET A 96 -8.44 -9.16 -23.40
CA MET A 96 -8.42 -9.01 -24.86
C MET A 96 -7.41 -7.95 -25.32
N SER A 97 -6.94 -8.04 -26.58
CA SER A 97 -6.06 -7.03 -27.16
C SER A 97 -6.83 -5.80 -27.65
N VAL A 98 -6.12 -4.68 -27.86
CA VAL A 98 -6.68 -3.46 -28.45
C VAL A 98 -7.29 -3.71 -29.82
N GLU A 99 -6.63 -4.54 -30.64
CA GLU A 99 -7.06 -4.87 -32.00
C GLU A 99 -8.40 -5.61 -31.99
N THR A 100 -8.56 -6.58 -31.09
CA THR A 100 -9.83 -7.29 -30.93
C THR A 100 -10.92 -6.32 -30.44
N LEU A 101 -10.66 -5.50 -29.42
CA LEU A 101 -11.65 -4.53 -28.95
C LEU A 101 -12.05 -3.50 -30.02
N ARG A 102 -11.11 -3.08 -30.87
CA ARG A 102 -11.37 -2.22 -32.04
C ARG A 102 -12.34 -2.90 -32.99
N ASP A 103 -12.05 -4.14 -33.40
CA ASP A 103 -12.89 -4.86 -34.38
C ASP A 103 -14.32 -5.08 -33.85
N TRP A 104 -14.46 -5.34 -32.56
CA TRP A 104 -15.75 -5.46 -31.89
C TRP A 104 -16.50 -4.12 -31.84
N SER A 105 -15.81 -3.02 -31.52
CA SER A 105 -16.41 -1.69 -31.50
C SER A 105 -16.86 -1.21 -32.89
N MET A 106 -16.17 -1.61 -33.95
CA MET A 106 -16.57 -1.31 -35.33
C MET A 106 -17.83 -2.09 -35.73
N ARG A 107 -17.98 -3.35 -35.29
CA ARG A 107 -19.18 -4.15 -35.54
C ARG A 107 -20.42 -3.60 -34.84
N GLU A 108 -20.26 -3.05 -33.64
CA GLU A 108 -21.31 -2.34 -32.89
C GLU A 108 -21.60 -0.92 -33.42
N GLY A 109 -20.86 -0.45 -34.43
CA GLY A 109 -21.11 0.83 -35.07
C GLY A 109 -20.57 2.05 -34.31
N PHE A 110 -19.69 1.86 -33.32
CA PHE A 110 -19.04 2.98 -32.61
C PHE A 110 -18.09 3.77 -33.51
N PHE A 111 -17.57 3.15 -34.57
CA PHE A 111 -16.67 3.78 -35.52
C PHE A 111 -17.02 3.38 -36.95
N THR A 112 -17.03 4.38 -37.84
CA THR A 112 -17.20 4.20 -39.29
C THR A 112 -15.88 4.04 -40.02
N GLU A 113 -14.78 4.56 -39.46
CA GLU A 113 -13.44 4.54 -40.07
C GLU A 113 -12.44 3.77 -39.18
N PRO A 114 -11.55 2.95 -39.77
CA PRO A 114 -10.58 2.14 -39.03
C PRO A 114 -9.49 2.99 -38.33
N ASP A 115 -9.09 4.11 -38.93
CA ASP A 115 -8.09 5.01 -38.34
C ASP A 115 -8.65 5.80 -37.15
N SER A 116 -9.92 6.19 -37.25
CA SER A 116 -10.67 6.81 -36.15
C SER A 116 -10.88 5.82 -35.00
N ALA A 117 -11.22 4.57 -35.32
CA ALA A 117 -11.38 3.49 -34.35
C ALA A 117 -10.11 3.23 -33.55
N THR A 118 -8.95 3.21 -34.21
CA THR A 118 -7.66 2.94 -33.57
C THR A 118 -7.32 4.04 -32.55
N ARG A 119 -7.41 5.31 -32.96
CA ARG A 119 -7.11 6.45 -32.07
C ARG A 119 -8.14 6.58 -30.94
N GLY A 120 -9.42 6.42 -31.25
CA GLY A 120 -10.51 6.50 -30.28
C GLY A 120 -10.45 5.39 -29.23
N MET A 121 -10.24 4.14 -29.67
CA MET A 121 -10.10 2.99 -28.78
C MET A 121 -8.87 3.13 -27.88
N GLN A 122 -7.72 3.52 -28.43
CA GLN A 122 -6.51 3.72 -27.62
C GLN A 122 -6.70 4.84 -26.59
N ALA A 123 -7.34 5.95 -26.96
CA ALA A 123 -7.64 7.04 -26.03
C ALA A 123 -8.57 6.58 -24.89
N VAL A 124 -9.61 5.82 -25.21
CA VAL A 124 -10.58 5.30 -24.22
C VAL A 124 -9.95 4.26 -23.30
N LEU A 125 -9.13 3.35 -23.84
CA LEU A 125 -8.38 2.39 -23.03
C LEU A 125 -7.42 3.09 -22.08
N MET A 126 -6.68 4.09 -22.55
CA MET A 126 -5.79 4.86 -21.66
C MET A 126 -6.56 5.64 -20.60
N ALA A 127 -7.72 6.23 -20.94
CA ALA A 127 -8.57 6.93 -19.98
C ALA A 127 -9.15 5.97 -18.93
N THR A 128 -9.53 4.75 -19.32
CA THR A 128 -10.10 3.73 -18.43
C THR A 128 -9.07 2.99 -17.59
N VAL A 129 -7.85 2.82 -18.10
CA VAL A 129 -6.70 2.39 -17.29
C VAL A 129 -6.36 3.45 -16.24
N LYS A 130 -6.31 4.73 -16.63
CA LYS A 130 -6.06 5.83 -15.68
C LYS A 130 -7.13 5.94 -14.60
N SER A 131 -8.39 5.65 -14.94
CA SER A 131 -9.49 5.62 -13.95
C SER A 131 -9.57 4.33 -13.14
N GLY A 132 -8.67 3.36 -13.37
CA GLY A 132 -8.57 2.12 -12.60
C GLY A 132 -9.67 1.09 -12.88
N ARG A 133 -10.52 1.30 -13.90
CA ARG A 133 -11.61 0.36 -14.23
C ARG A 133 -11.14 -0.89 -14.99
N ILE A 134 -10.04 -0.76 -15.72
CA ILE A 134 -9.39 -1.86 -16.45
C ILE A 134 -7.89 -1.85 -16.16
N ARG A 135 -7.23 -2.99 -16.33
CA ARG A 135 -5.78 -3.14 -16.16
C ARG A 135 -5.15 -3.71 -17.42
N GLN A 136 -4.02 -3.14 -17.82
CA GLN A 136 -3.17 -3.70 -18.86
C GLN A 136 -2.26 -4.78 -18.27
N LEU A 137 -2.23 -5.95 -18.90
CA LEU A 137 -1.41 -7.09 -18.52
C LEU A 137 -0.01 -7.03 -19.18
N PRO A 138 0.99 -7.79 -18.66
CA PRO A 138 2.35 -7.81 -19.21
C PRO A 138 2.45 -8.28 -20.68
N ASN A 139 1.43 -9.01 -21.16
CA ASN A 139 1.32 -9.47 -22.54
C ASN A 139 0.65 -8.44 -23.48
N GLY A 140 0.34 -7.24 -22.98
CA GLY A 140 -0.28 -6.17 -23.77
C GLY A 140 -1.80 -6.25 -23.91
N THR A 141 -2.47 -7.22 -23.27
CA THR A 141 -3.94 -7.29 -23.25
C THR A 141 -4.55 -6.51 -22.10
N PHE A 142 -5.85 -6.23 -22.16
CA PHE A 142 -6.60 -5.49 -21.16
C PHE A 142 -7.61 -6.42 -20.49
N ALA A 143 -7.75 -6.30 -19.17
CA ALA A 143 -8.74 -7.04 -18.38
C ALA A 143 -9.55 -6.10 -17.48
N SER A 144 -10.78 -6.50 -17.16
CA SER A 144 -11.62 -5.81 -16.18
C SER A 144 -11.00 -5.91 -14.78
N ALA A 145 -10.86 -4.77 -14.08
CA ALA A 145 -10.29 -4.74 -12.74
C ALA A 145 -11.16 -5.51 -11.72
N LEU A 146 -12.48 -5.47 -11.90
CA LEU A 146 -13.47 -6.13 -11.04
C LEU A 146 -13.28 -7.65 -10.96
N LEU A 147 -12.87 -8.30 -12.05
CA LEU A 147 -12.63 -9.76 -12.08
C LEU A 147 -11.31 -10.17 -11.42
N MET A 148 -10.28 -9.31 -11.48
CA MET A 148 -8.98 -9.59 -10.89
C MET A 148 -9.00 -9.49 -9.36
N ASP A 149 -9.75 -8.55 -8.80
CA ASP A 149 -9.91 -8.43 -7.33
C ASP A 149 -10.67 -9.63 -6.74
N GLN A 150 -11.71 -10.11 -7.44
CA GLN A 150 -12.47 -11.30 -7.02
C GLN A 150 -11.64 -12.59 -7.06
N LEU A 151 -10.74 -12.74 -8.04
CA LEU A 151 -9.84 -13.90 -8.12
C LEU A 151 -8.75 -13.85 -7.04
N ARG A 152 -8.22 -12.67 -6.71
CA ARG A 152 -7.19 -12.52 -5.68
C ARG A 152 -7.75 -12.76 -4.27
N GLN A 153 -8.99 -12.33 -4.01
CA GLN A 153 -9.68 -12.64 -2.74
C GLN A 153 -9.96 -14.14 -2.56
N ARG A 154 -10.20 -14.89 -3.64
CA ARG A 154 -10.44 -16.34 -3.58
C ARG A 154 -9.20 -17.19 -3.40
N GLN A 155 -8.00 -16.67 -3.69
CA GLN A 155 -6.72 -17.37 -3.50
C GLN A 155 -6.08 -17.09 -2.12
N ALA A 156 -6.67 -16.19 -1.33
CA ALA A 156 -6.18 -15.81 0.00
C ALA A 156 -6.96 -16.48 1.15
N ILE A 157 -7.79 -17.50 0.86
CA ILE A 157 -8.54 -18.30 1.83
C ILE A 157 -8.03 -19.74 1.77
#